data_AF-A3J994-F1
#
_entry.id   AF-A3J994-F1
#
_cell.length_a   1.000
_cell.length_b   1.000
_cell.length_c   1.000
_cell.angle_alpha   90.00
_cell.angle_beta   90.00
_cell.angle_gamma   90.00
#
_symmetry.space_group_name_H-M   'P 1'
#
loop_
_entity.id
_entity.type
_entity.pdbx_description
1 polymer ?
#
loop_
_entity_poly.entity_id
_entity_poly.type
_entity_poly.pdbx_seq_one_letter_code
_entity_poly.pdbx_strand_id
1 'polypeptide(L)'
;MPALIAIAIGFAIWFIPTPEGVSAQGWLMLAIFVATIAAIISKAMPIGAISIVAITVVAVSGVTSDNPGTATRDALGSFNNSLI
;
A
#
# COMPACT_ATOMS: atom_id res chain seq x y z
N MET A 1 13.47 -9.85 -10.19
CA MET A 1 12.69 -10.92 -9.50
C MET A 1 12.05 -10.47 -8.18
N PRO A 2 12.74 -9.75 -7.26
CA PRO A 2 12.22 -9.51 -5.90
C PRO A 2 10.88 -8.75 -5.87
N ALA A 3 10.71 -7.77 -6.77
CA ALA A 3 9.45 -7.03 -6.91
C ALA A 3 8.25 -7.93 -7.23
N LEU A 4 8.42 -8.98 -8.04
CA LEU A 4 7.34 -9.92 -8.37
C LEU A 4 6.89 -10.72 -7.15
N ILE A 5 7.81 -11.05 -6.24
CA ILE A 5 7.48 -11.77 -4.99
C ILE A 5 6.63 -10.88 -4.10
N ALA A 6 7.00 -9.61 -3.95
CA ALA A 6 6.24 -8.64 -3.17
C ALA A 6 4.83 -8.42 -3.74
N ILE A 7 4.72 -8.29 -5.07
CA ILE A 7 3.44 -8.17 -5.76
C ILE A 7 2.60 -9.43 -5.55
N ALA A 8 3.18 -10.63 -5.73
CA ALA A 8 2.48 -11.89 -5.54
C ALA A 8 1.93 -12.04 -4.12
N ILE A 9 2.69 -11.64 -3.10
CA ILE A 9 2.24 -11.65 -1.70
C ILE A 9 1.06 -10.68 -1.50
N GLY A 10 1.15 -9.47 -2.02
CA GLY A 10 0.06 -8.48 -1.93
C GLY A 10 -1.23 -8.98 -2.56
N PHE A 11 -1.14 -9.54 -3.77
CA PHE A 11 -2.30 -10.14 -4.44
C PHE A 11 -2.83 -11.37 -3.69
N ALA A 12 -1.97 -12.24 -3.16
CA ALA A 12 -2.40 -13.39 -2.38
C ALA A 12 -3.24 -12.97 -1.17
N ILE A 13 -2.85 -11.90 -0.47
CA ILE A 13 -3.64 -11.35 0.65
C ILE A 13 -4.95 -10.74 0.15
N TRP A 14 -4.90 -9.96 -0.93
CA TRP A 14 -6.08 -9.29 -1.46
C TRP A 14 -7.16 -10.25 -1.97
N PHE A 15 -6.76 -11.38 -2.56
CA PHE A 15 -7.68 -12.42 -3.05
C PHE A 15 -8.27 -13.30 -1.93
N ILE A 16 -7.67 -13.32 -0.73
CA ILE A 16 -8.29 -13.97 0.43
C ILE A 16 -9.48 -13.12 0.87
N PRO A 17 -10.66 -13.73 1.11
CA PRO A 17 -11.83 -12.99 1.53
C PRO A 17 -11.57 -12.26 2.85
N THR A 18 -12.05 -11.02 2.91
CA THR A 18 -11.98 -10.17 4.10
C THR A 18 -12.54 -10.89 5.32
N PRO A 19 -11.78 -11.01 6.42
CA PRO A 19 -12.30 -11.59 7.65
C PRO A 19 -13.42 -10.73 8.24
N GLU A 20 -14.37 -11.37 8.92
CA GLU A 20 -15.48 -10.68 9.59
C GLU A 20 -14.95 -9.64 10.58
N GLY A 21 -15.52 -8.43 10.55
CA GLY A 21 -15.11 -7.32 11.41
C GLY A 21 -14.00 -6.42 10.82
N VAL A 22 -13.46 -6.74 9.63
CA VAL A 22 -12.51 -5.88 8.91
C VAL A 22 -13.18 -5.27 7.68
N SER A 23 -13.04 -3.95 7.48
CA SER A 23 -13.56 -3.30 6.27
C SER A 23 -12.76 -3.70 5.03
N ALA A 24 -13.39 -3.66 3.86
CA ALA A 24 -12.73 -3.97 2.59
C ALA A 24 -11.52 -3.06 2.33
N GLN A 25 -11.65 -1.76 2.64
CA GLN A 25 -10.56 -0.80 2.59
C GLN A 25 -9.43 -1.17 3.57
N GLY A 26 -9.75 -1.54 4.81
CA GLY A 26 -8.76 -1.93 5.81
C GLY A 26 -7.97 -3.18 5.39
N TRP A 27 -8.63 -4.14 4.73
CA TRP A 27 -7.97 -5.34 4.21
C TRP A 27 -7.05 -5.05 3.04
N LEU A 28 -7.46 -4.18 2.11
CA LEU A 28 -6.59 -3.75 1.02
C LEU A 28 -5.39 -2.95 1.54
N MET A 29 -5.59 -2.11 2.57
CA MET A 29 -4.51 -1.35 3.21
C MET A 29 -3.47 -2.29 3.83
N LEU A 30 -3.93 -3.36 4.49
CA LEU A 30 -3.07 -4.42 5.00
C LEU A 30 -2.29 -5.10 3.87
N ALA A 31 -2.95 -5.45 2.77
CA ALA A 31 -2.31 -6.09 1.62
C ALA A 31 -1.18 -5.21 1.03
N ILE A 32 -1.44 -3.90 0.86
CA ILE A 32 -0.45 -2.93 0.39
C ILE A 32 0.72 -2.81 1.37
N PHE A 33 0.44 -2.78 2.67
CA PHE A 33 1.47 -2.71 3.70
C PHE A 33 2.39 -3.94 3.69
N VAL A 34 1.82 -5.14 3.69
CA VAL A 34 2.61 -6.39 3.67
C VAL A 34 3.40 -6.53 2.37
N ALA A 35 2.82 -6.18 1.23
CA ALA A 35 3.53 -6.14 -0.05
C ALA A 35 4.72 -5.16 -0.01
N THR A 36 4.55 -3.99 0.61
CA THR A 36 5.62 -2.99 0.76
C THR A 36 6.76 -3.51 1.64
N ILE A 37 6.45 -4.13 2.78
CA ILE A 37 7.45 -4.75 3.66
C ILE A 37 8.21 -5.87 2.93
N ALA A 38 7.51 -6.73 2.19
CA ALA A 38 8.14 -7.77 1.38
C ALA A 38 9.07 -7.18 0.29
N ALA A 39 8.68 -6.06 -0.34
CA ALA A 39 9.53 -5.36 -1.31
C ALA A 39 10.81 -4.79 -0.67
N ILE A 40 10.71 -4.26 0.55
CA ILE A 40 11.85 -3.72 1.32
C ILE A 40 12.79 -4.84 1.74
N ILE A 41 12.28 -5.91 2.35
CA ILE A 41 13.09 -7.06 2.82
C ILE A 41 13.82 -7.72 1.66
N SER A 42 13.11 -7.90 0.53
CA SER A 42 13.68 -8.51 -0.66
C SER A 42 14.65 -7.60 -1.43
N LYS A 43 14.89 -6.37 -0.92
CA LYS A 43 15.76 -5.36 -1.54
C LYS A 43 15.42 -5.13 -3.01
N ALA A 44 14.13 -5.06 -3.33
CA ALA A 44 13.66 -4.94 -4.70
C ALA A 44 14.18 -3.66 -5.38
N MET A 45 14.20 -2.55 -4.64
CA MET A 45 14.61 -1.21 -5.07
C MET A 45 15.08 -0.38 -3.86
N PRO A 46 15.66 0.82 -4.05
CA PRO A 46 15.93 1.75 -2.96
C PRO A 46 14.66 2.07 -2.17
N ILE A 47 14.78 2.21 -0.85
CA ILE A 47 13.63 2.40 0.04
C ILE A 47 12.78 3.62 -0.34
N GLY A 48 13.42 4.70 -0.81
CA GLY A 48 12.75 5.89 -1.32
C GLY A 48 11.92 5.63 -2.58
N ALA A 49 12.39 4.76 -3.49
CA ALA A 49 11.61 4.40 -4.67
C ALA A 49 10.39 3.55 -4.29
N ILE A 50 10.57 2.62 -3.34
CA ILE A 50 9.47 1.78 -2.82
C ILE A 50 8.40 2.65 -2.14
N SER A 51 8.80 3.66 -1.36
CA SER A 51 7.83 4.54 -0.70
C SER A 51 7.01 5.38 -1.68
N ILE A 52 7.62 5.91 -2.76
CA ILE A 52 6.85 6.62 -3.81
C ILE A 52 5.85 5.70 -4.51
N VAL A 53 6.26 4.46 -4.82
CA VAL A 53 5.36 3.48 -5.44
C VAL A 53 4.20 3.13 -4.49
N ALA A 54 4.48 2.90 -3.21
CA ALA A 54 3.45 2.59 -2.21
C ALA A 54 2.44 3.75 -2.06
N ILE A 55 2.92 5.00 -1.98
CA ILE A 55 2.06 6.20 -1.91
C ILE A 55 1.18 6.31 -3.16
N THR A 56 1.75 6.04 -4.34
CA THR A 56 1.00 6.04 -5.61
C THR A 56 -0.08 4.97 -5.60
N VAL A 57 0.22 3.76 -5.13
CA VAL A 57 -0.76 2.67 -5.03
C VAL A 57 -1.88 3.04 -4.05
N VAL A 58 -1.56 3.67 -2.90
CA VAL A 58 -2.57 4.15 -1.94
C VAL A 58 -3.48 5.21 -2.57
N ALA A 59 -2.91 6.19 -3.29
CA ALA A 59 -3.67 7.25 -3.94
C ALA A 59 -4.61 6.70 -5.04
N VAL A 60 -4.09 5.80 -5.89
CA VAL A 60 -4.84 5.24 -7.03
C VAL A 60 -5.88 4.22 -6.59
N SER A 61 -5.60 3.45 -5.53
CA SER A 61 -6.54 2.45 -5.01
C SER A 61 -7.71 3.06 -4.24
N GLY A 62 -7.61 4.33 -3.82
CA GLY A 62 -8.64 4.97 -3.01
C GLY A 62 -8.80 4.31 -1.63
N VAL A 63 -7.80 3.55 -1.18
CA VAL A 63 -7.91 2.72 0.03
C VAL A 63 -8.14 3.54 1.31
N THR A 64 -7.78 4.83 1.29
CA THR A 64 -8.00 5.78 2.37
C THR A 64 -9.36 6.47 2.32
N SER A 65 -9.98 6.61 1.14
CA SER A 65 -11.25 7.32 0.98
C SER A 65 -11.92 7.02 -0.36
N ASP A 66 -13.25 6.92 -0.36
CA ASP A 66 -14.05 6.68 -1.59
C ASP A 66 -14.03 7.86 -2.57
N ASN A 67 -13.59 9.05 -2.12
CA ASN A 67 -13.42 10.21 -3.00
C ASN A 67 -11.95 10.30 -3.50
N PRO A 68 -11.70 10.30 -4.82
CA PRO A 68 -10.34 10.33 -5.38
C PRO A 68 -9.52 11.55 -4.93
N GLY A 69 -10.17 12.69 -4.72
CA GLY A 69 -9.50 13.92 -4.31
C GLY A 69 -8.99 13.86 -2.87
N THR A 70 -9.76 13.26 -1.96
CA THR A 70 -9.35 13.07 -0.56
C THR A 70 -8.30 11.97 -0.45
N ALA A 71 -8.45 10.84 -1.17
CA ALA A 71 -7.46 9.76 -1.16
C ALA A 71 -6.07 10.23 -1.62
N THR A 72 -6.01 11.04 -2.68
CA THR A 72 -4.75 11.64 -3.16
C THR A 72 -4.17 12.61 -2.14
N ARG A 73 -5.02 13.43 -1.52
CA ARG A 73 -4.59 14.38 -0.47
C ARG A 73 -4.05 13.65 0.75
N ASP A 74 -4.65 12.54 1.15
CA ASP A 74 -4.22 11.75 2.30
C ASP A 74 -2.89 11.05 2.00
N ALA A 75 -2.74 10.51 0.79
CA ALA A 75 -1.49 9.91 0.33
C ALA A 75 -0.34 10.93 0.30
N LEU A 76 -0.57 12.11 -0.28
CA LEU A 76 0.43 13.18 -0.34
C LEU A 76 0.63 13.88 1.01
N GLY A 77 -0.39 13.88 1.86
CA GLY A 77 -0.34 14.44 3.22
C GLY A 77 0.70 13.76 4.09
N SER A 78 1.10 12.54 3.76
CA SER A 78 2.25 11.87 4.40
C SER A 78 3.53 12.71 4.35
N PHE A 79 3.82 13.42 3.25
CA PHE A 79 5.00 14.28 3.14
C PHE A 79 4.95 15.56 3.98
N ASN A 80 3.79 15.89 4.55
CA ASN A 80 3.60 17.08 5.39
C ASN A 80 3.54 16.73 6.89
N ASN A 81 4.00 15.54 7.27
CA ASN A 81 4.01 15.08 8.66
C ASN A 81 5.36 15.42 9.32
N SER A 82 5.35 16.00 10.53
CA SER A 82 6.56 16.45 11.24
C SER A 82 7.56 15.35 11.62
N LEU A 83 7.24 14.08 11.37
CA LEU A 83 8.11 12.92 11.59
C LEU A 83 8.90 12.49 10.34
N ILE A 84 8.59 13.02 9.16
CA ILE A 84 9.27 12.75 7.88
C ILE A 84 9.59 14.05 7.15
#